data_AF-X1LUE6-F1
#
_entry.id   AF-X1LUE6-F1
#
_cell.length_a   1.000
_cell.length_b   1.000
_cell.length_c   1.000
_cell.angle_alpha   90.00
_cell.angle_beta   90.00
_cell.angle_gamma   90.00
#
_symmetry.space_group_name_H-M   'P 1'
#
loop_
_entity.id
_entity.type
_entity.pdbx_description
1 polymer ?
#
loop_
_entity_poly.entity_id
_entity_poly.type
_entity_poly.pdbx_seq_one_letter_code
_entity_poly.pdbx_strand_id
1 'polypeptide(L)'
;GVSPGIVKGPVKVLIRPDEKPILPGDILVTKATDPGWTMLFLNAAGVLLESGGTLQHGASVARESGKPCIVGINRVTKILKDGQIVELNGSTGIIKKLVLSPRDVSQRIKDKLKSVSIDQNQEESYKTVPKESLEKIRKLENLREKHPRQTFSFKTNG
;
A
#
# COMPACT_ATOMS: atom_id res chain seq x y z
N GLY A 1 -16.55 -4.59 -5.33
CA GLY A 1 -15.29 -4.47 -6.09
C GLY A 1 -15.60 -4.50 -7.58
N VAL A 2 -14.64 -4.17 -8.44
CA VAL A 2 -14.85 -4.07 -9.90
C VAL A 2 -13.88 -4.92 -10.74
N SER A 3 -12.70 -5.22 -10.19
CA SER A 3 -11.69 -6.08 -10.79
C SER A 3 -11.16 -7.04 -9.72
N PRO A 4 -11.17 -8.36 -9.95
CA PRO A 4 -10.91 -9.36 -8.91
C PRO A 4 -9.42 -9.43 -8.51
N GLY A 5 -9.17 -10.12 -7.39
CA GLY A 5 -7.83 -10.43 -6.89
C GLY A 5 -7.57 -9.85 -5.49
N ILE A 6 -6.51 -10.34 -4.84
CA ILE A 6 -6.16 -9.98 -3.45
C ILE A 6 -4.71 -9.52 -3.41
N VAL A 7 -4.48 -8.32 -2.91
CA VAL A 7 -3.14 -7.71 -2.81
C VAL A 7 -2.93 -7.03 -1.47
N LYS A 8 -1.67 -7.00 -1.02
CA LYS A 8 -1.25 -6.32 0.20
C LYS A 8 -0.15 -5.33 -0.14
N GLY A 9 -0.29 -4.09 0.32
CA GLY A 9 0.67 -3.06 -0.01
C GLY A 9 0.55 -1.82 0.86
N PRO A 10 1.58 -0.96 0.85
CA PRO A 10 1.47 0.38 1.40
C PRO A 10 0.51 1.22 0.56
N VAL A 11 -0.29 2.03 1.23
CA VAL A 11 -1.19 2.98 0.58
C VAL A 11 -0.39 4.16 0.02
N LYS A 12 -0.75 4.59 -1.18
CA LYS A 12 -0.39 5.90 -1.74
C LYS A 12 -1.64 6.67 -2.13
N VAL A 13 -1.94 7.73 -1.37
CA VAL A 13 -3.06 8.63 -1.63
C VAL A 13 -2.63 9.77 -2.53
N LEU A 14 -3.14 9.85 -3.76
CA LEU A 14 -2.85 10.92 -4.72
C LEU A 14 -4.14 11.66 -5.05
N ILE A 15 -4.10 13.00 -5.08
CA ILE A 15 -5.23 13.82 -5.56
C ILE A 15 -5.03 14.17 -7.05
N ARG A 16 -3.78 14.30 -7.50
CA ARG A 16 -3.38 14.47 -8.89
C ARG A 16 -2.34 13.43 -9.32
N PRO A 17 -2.25 13.07 -10.62
CA PRO A 17 -1.38 12.01 -11.09
C PRO A 17 0.13 12.37 -11.04
N ASP A 18 0.45 13.66 -10.96
CA ASP A 18 1.81 14.20 -10.97
C ASP A 18 2.41 14.46 -9.58
N GLU A 19 1.66 14.17 -8.50
CA GLU A 19 2.10 14.50 -7.13
C GLU A 19 3.33 13.72 -6.66
N LYS A 20 3.41 12.44 -7.01
CA LYS A 20 4.44 11.52 -6.52
C LYS A 20 4.43 10.20 -7.30
N PRO A 21 5.57 9.50 -7.36
CA PRO A 21 5.64 8.20 -8.01
C PRO A 21 4.82 7.14 -7.25
N ILE A 22 4.32 6.18 -8.01
CA ILE A 22 3.77 4.91 -7.52
C ILE A 22 4.81 3.83 -7.80
N LEU A 23 5.21 3.10 -6.77
CA LEU A 23 6.17 2.02 -6.87
C LEU A 23 5.46 0.67 -7.01
N PRO A 24 6.11 -0.34 -7.62
CA PRO A 24 5.60 -1.70 -7.62
C PRO A 24 5.28 -2.18 -6.20
N GLY A 25 4.06 -2.68 -5.99
CA GLY A 25 3.56 -3.12 -4.69
C GLY A 25 2.68 -2.10 -3.96
N ASP A 26 2.67 -0.83 -4.38
CA ASP A 26 1.84 0.21 -3.77
C ASP A 26 0.36 0.02 -4.12
N ILE A 27 -0.52 0.44 -3.20
CA ILE A 27 -1.96 0.51 -3.42
C ILE A 27 -2.33 1.97 -3.68
N LEU A 28 -2.73 2.27 -4.92
CA LEU A 28 -3.16 3.60 -5.32
C LEU A 28 -4.53 3.91 -4.73
N VAL A 29 -4.62 5.05 -4.03
CA VAL A 29 -5.87 5.62 -3.50
C VAL A 29 -6.06 6.99 -4.13
N THR A 30 -7.18 7.21 -4.80
CA THR A 30 -7.54 8.54 -5.32
C THR A 30 -9.05 8.77 -5.30
N LYS A 31 -9.46 9.99 -5.62
CA LYS A 31 -10.87 10.35 -5.66
C LYS A 31 -11.53 9.86 -6.94
N ALA A 32 -10.95 10.18 -8.09
CA ALA A 32 -11.45 9.84 -9.41
C ALA A 32 -10.27 9.84 -10.39
N THR A 33 -10.46 9.27 -11.56
CA THR A 33 -9.39 9.09 -12.56
C THR A 33 -9.86 9.51 -13.95
N ASP A 34 -8.93 10.04 -14.71
CA ASP A 34 -9.00 10.36 -16.14
C ASP A 34 -7.82 9.68 -16.87
N PRO A 35 -7.69 9.78 -18.21
CA PRO A 35 -6.61 9.13 -18.96
C PRO A 35 -5.19 9.44 -18.48
N GLY A 36 -4.95 10.55 -17.78
CA GLY A 36 -3.64 10.88 -17.21
C GLY A 36 -3.19 9.93 -16.09
N TRP A 37 -4.10 9.12 -15.55
CA TRP A 37 -3.82 8.18 -14.46
C TRP A 37 -3.38 6.80 -14.97
N THR A 38 -3.59 6.47 -16.25
CA THR A 38 -3.37 5.13 -16.80
C THR A 38 -1.96 4.60 -16.53
N MET A 39 -0.93 5.45 -16.60
CA MET A 39 0.45 5.03 -16.33
C MET A 39 0.69 4.65 -14.86
N LEU A 40 -0.05 5.25 -13.92
CA LEU A 40 0.05 4.92 -12.50
C LEU A 40 -0.59 3.56 -12.17
N PHE A 41 -1.62 3.16 -12.92
CA PHE A 41 -2.27 1.86 -12.75
C PHE A 41 -1.34 0.70 -13.07
N LEU A 42 -0.45 0.86 -14.06
CA LEU A 42 0.51 -0.17 -14.45
C LEU A 42 1.44 -0.53 -13.28
N ASN A 43 1.92 0.48 -12.55
CA ASN A 43 2.83 0.29 -11.41
C ASN A 43 2.10 -0.13 -10.13
N ALA A 44 0.86 0.30 -9.93
CA ALA A 44 0.09 -0.05 -8.74
C ALA A 44 -0.12 -1.58 -8.65
N ALA A 45 -0.09 -2.11 -7.43
CA ALA A 45 -0.51 -3.48 -7.16
C ALA A 45 -2.03 -3.59 -7.04
N GLY A 46 -2.71 -2.52 -6.62
CA GLY A 46 -4.17 -2.44 -6.54
C GLY A 46 -4.66 -1.01 -6.48
N VAL A 47 -5.96 -0.80 -6.72
CA VAL A 47 -6.55 0.54 -6.88
C VAL A 47 -7.82 0.71 -6.06
N LEU A 48 -7.91 1.86 -5.39
CA LEU A 48 -9.02 2.30 -4.55
C LEU A 48 -9.52 3.67 -5.00
N LEU A 49 -10.79 3.75 -5.42
CA LEU A 49 -11.41 4.99 -5.90
C LEU A 49 -12.56 5.45 -5.00
N GLU A 50 -12.54 6.72 -4.60
CA GLU A 50 -13.60 7.33 -3.80
C GLU A 50 -14.90 7.45 -4.59
N SER A 51 -14.79 7.91 -5.83
CA SER A 51 -15.87 8.14 -6.78
C SER A 51 -15.60 7.26 -8.00
N GLY A 52 -16.64 6.58 -8.47
CA GLY A 52 -16.46 5.59 -9.52
C GLY A 52 -17.67 4.68 -9.65
N GLY A 53 -18.14 4.47 -10.87
CA GLY A 53 -19.05 3.38 -11.25
C GLY A 53 -18.29 2.21 -11.87
N THR A 54 -18.92 1.04 -11.95
CA THR A 54 -18.34 -0.19 -12.53
C THR A 54 -17.95 -0.06 -14.01
N LEU A 55 -18.45 0.96 -14.72
CA LEU A 55 -18.21 1.23 -16.14
C LEU A 55 -17.38 2.49 -16.40
N GLN A 56 -16.94 3.20 -15.36
CA GLN A 56 -16.17 4.44 -15.52
C GLN A 56 -14.70 4.13 -15.81
N HIS A 57 -13.98 5.15 -16.30
CA HIS A 57 -12.59 5.05 -16.79
C HIS A 57 -11.69 4.23 -15.86
N GLY A 58 -11.65 4.54 -14.56
CA GLY A 58 -10.81 3.81 -13.61
C GLY A 58 -11.17 2.33 -13.45
N ALA A 59 -12.44 1.94 -13.59
CA ALA A 59 -12.85 0.55 -13.52
C ALA A 59 -12.45 -0.23 -14.79
N SER A 60 -12.54 0.39 -15.97
CA SER A 60 -12.10 -0.21 -17.24
C SER A 60 -10.58 -0.42 -17.24
N VAL A 61 -9.81 0.63 -16.94
CA VAL A 61 -8.34 0.56 -16.90
C VAL A 61 -7.85 -0.47 -15.88
N ALA A 62 -8.50 -0.59 -14.71
CA ALA A 62 -8.14 -1.61 -13.72
C ALA A 62 -8.33 -3.05 -14.23
N ARG A 63 -9.39 -3.31 -15.01
CA ARG A 63 -9.61 -4.64 -15.60
C ARG A 63 -8.61 -4.94 -16.71
N GLU A 64 -8.36 -3.96 -17.58
CA GLU A 64 -7.38 -4.07 -18.68
C GLU A 64 -5.96 -4.32 -18.15
N SER A 65 -5.58 -3.64 -17.07
CA SER A 65 -4.28 -3.81 -16.41
C SER A 65 -4.22 -5.01 -15.44
N GLY A 66 -5.31 -5.77 -15.30
CA GLY A 66 -5.39 -6.93 -14.41
C GLY A 66 -5.20 -6.59 -12.93
N LYS A 67 -5.45 -5.33 -12.53
CA LYS A 67 -5.24 -4.86 -11.17
C LYS A 67 -6.51 -5.00 -10.33
N PRO A 68 -6.42 -5.60 -9.13
CA PRO A 68 -7.54 -5.62 -8.19
C PRO A 68 -8.02 -4.21 -7.86
N CYS A 69 -9.33 -3.99 -7.96
CA CYS A 69 -9.89 -2.65 -7.85
C CYS A 69 -11.23 -2.59 -7.12
N ILE A 70 -11.40 -1.56 -6.29
CA ILE A 70 -12.65 -1.22 -5.60
C ILE A 70 -12.94 0.27 -5.84
N VAL A 71 -14.19 0.58 -6.16
CA VAL A 71 -14.65 1.95 -6.46
C VAL A 71 -15.84 2.31 -5.57
N GLY A 72 -16.18 3.60 -5.53
CA GLY A 72 -17.33 4.10 -4.77
C GLY A 72 -17.12 4.08 -3.26
N ILE A 73 -15.87 4.16 -2.79
CA ILE A 73 -15.55 4.07 -1.37
C ILE A 73 -15.61 5.46 -0.76
N ASN A 74 -16.69 5.74 -0.05
CA ASN A 74 -16.93 7.04 0.56
C ASN A 74 -15.73 7.51 1.42
N ARG A 75 -15.19 8.70 1.10
CA ARG A 75 -14.08 9.37 1.82
C ARG A 75 -12.79 8.54 1.95
N VAL A 76 -12.51 7.59 1.05
CA VAL A 76 -11.31 6.72 1.15
C VAL A 76 -9.99 7.50 1.24
N THR A 77 -9.89 8.63 0.53
CA THR A 77 -8.72 9.52 0.55
C THR A 77 -8.50 10.18 1.91
N LYS A 78 -9.55 10.30 2.72
CA LYS A 78 -9.49 10.86 4.08
C LYS A 78 -9.26 9.78 5.15
N ILE A 79 -9.78 8.58 4.92
CA ILE A 79 -9.70 7.44 5.84
C ILE A 79 -8.29 6.81 5.80
N LEU A 80 -7.78 6.53 4.60
CA LEU A 80 -6.46 5.96 4.42
C LEU A 80 -5.40 7.04 4.37
N LYS A 81 -4.19 6.70 4.82
CA LYS A 81 -3.02 7.59 4.81
C LYS A 81 -1.85 6.91 4.13
N ASP A 82 -0.99 7.72 3.53
CA ASP A 82 0.26 7.26 2.93
C ASP A 82 1.05 6.33 3.86
N GLY A 83 1.57 5.24 3.29
CA GLY A 83 2.39 4.26 4.00
C GLY A 83 1.61 3.28 4.88
N GLN A 84 0.30 3.47 5.08
CA GLN A 84 -0.51 2.48 5.78
C GLN A 84 -0.57 1.19 4.99
N ILE A 85 -0.34 0.06 5.66
CA ILE A 85 -0.44 -1.24 5.02
C ILE A 85 -1.90 -1.68 5.02
N VAL A 86 -2.41 -2.03 3.84
CA VAL A 86 -3.76 -2.59 3.69
C VAL A 86 -3.73 -3.88 2.88
N GLU A 87 -4.69 -4.75 3.15
CA GLU A 87 -5.10 -5.85 2.26
C GLU A 87 -6.35 -5.39 1.50
N LEU A 88 -6.31 -5.51 0.18
CA LEU A 88 -7.40 -5.19 -0.72
C LEU A 88 -7.90 -6.49 -1.34
N ASN A 89 -9.22 -6.72 -1.32
CA ASN A 89 -9.87 -7.78 -2.06
C ASN A 89 -10.83 -7.18 -3.10
N GLY A 90 -10.39 -7.18 -4.36
CA GLY A 90 -11.12 -6.64 -5.49
C GLY A 90 -12.40 -7.41 -5.85
N SER A 91 -12.50 -8.67 -5.44
CA SER A 91 -13.70 -9.50 -5.66
C SER A 91 -14.81 -9.16 -4.66
N THR A 92 -14.49 -9.13 -3.37
CA THR A 92 -15.47 -8.88 -2.30
C THR A 92 -15.72 -7.40 -2.05
N GLY A 93 -14.81 -6.52 -2.47
CA GLY A 93 -14.86 -5.09 -2.11
C GLY A 93 -14.40 -4.79 -0.69
N ILE A 94 -13.74 -5.74 -0.02
CA ILE A 94 -13.27 -5.57 1.35
C ILE A 94 -11.85 -4.97 1.36
N ILE A 95 -11.65 -3.99 2.24
CA ILE A 95 -10.35 -3.40 2.55
C ILE A 95 -10.06 -3.66 4.03
N LYS A 96 -8.92 -4.26 4.35
CA LYS A 96 -8.50 -4.48 5.73
C LYS A 96 -7.25 -3.68 6.03
N LYS A 97 -7.31 -2.83 7.04
CA LYS A 97 -6.12 -2.18 7.58
C LYS A 97 -5.29 -3.21 8.34
N LEU A 98 -4.02 -3.38 7.96
CA LEU A 98 -3.11 -4.27 8.64
C LEU A 98 -2.33 -3.46 9.68
N VAL A 99 -2.58 -3.74 10.96
CA VAL A 99 -1.72 -3.27 12.04
C VAL A 99 -0.55 -4.23 12.10
N LEU A 100 0.61 -3.79 11.61
CA LEU A 100 1.82 -4.59 11.75
C LEU A 100 2.25 -4.56 13.21
N SER A 101 2.31 -5.72 13.83
CA SER A 101 3.02 -5.86 15.09
C SER A 101 4.52 -5.68 14.83
N PRO A 102 5.32 -5.30 15.84
CA PRO A 102 6.77 -5.22 15.69
C PRO A 102 7.42 -6.49 15.14
N ARG A 103 6.83 -7.67 15.40
CA ARG A 103 7.28 -8.95 14.84
C ARG A 103 7.06 -9.03 13.32
N ASP A 104 5.92 -8.55 12.84
CA ASP A 104 5.58 -8.53 11.42
C ASP A 104 6.49 -7.57 10.63
N VAL A 105 6.88 -6.46 11.26
CA VAL A 105 7.86 -5.52 10.69
C VAL A 105 9.23 -6.18 10.58
N SER A 106 9.74 -6.79 11.65
CA SER A 106 11.03 -7.49 11.62
C SER A 106 11.05 -8.62 10.59
N GLN A 107 9.94 -9.37 10.45
CA GLN A 107 9.85 -10.45 9.47
C GLN A 107 9.84 -9.90 8.03
N ARG A 108 9.04 -8.85 7.75
CA ARG A 108 9.02 -8.22 6.42
C ARG A 108 10.34 -7.59 6.02
N ILE A 109 11.05 -6.98 6.97
CA ILE A 109 12.41 -6.47 6.71
C ILE A 109 13.32 -7.63 6.31
N LYS A 110 13.28 -8.76 7.03
CA LYS A 110 14.04 -9.96 6.67
C LYS A 110 13.65 -10.52 5.30
N ASP A 111 12.36 -10.60 4.99
CA ASP A 111 11.86 -11.11 3.72
C ASP A 111 12.26 -10.20 2.55
N LYS A 112 12.18 -8.87 2.74
CA LYS A 112 12.63 -7.89 1.75
C LYS A 112 14.15 -7.93 1.54
N LEU A 113 14.92 -8.02 2.62
CA LEU A 113 16.39 -8.18 2.54
C LEU A 113 16.78 -9.48 1.80
N LYS A 114 16.09 -10.60 2.07
CA LYS A 114 16.30 -11.86 1.35
C LYS A 114 15.98 -11.75 -0.14
N SER A 115 14.90 -11.05 -0.49
CA SER A 115 14.53 -10.81 -1.91
C SER A 115 15.51 -9.89 -2.65
N VAL A 116 16.30 -9.10 -1.93
CA VAL A 116 17.38 -8.27 -2.48
C VAL A 116 18.69 -9.07 -2.63
N SER A 117 18.83 -10.23 -1.98
CA SER A 117 20.03 -11.07 -2.02
C SER A 117 20.09 -12.07 -3.19
N ILE A 118 19.37 -11.85 -4.29
CA ILE A 118 19.54 -12.63 -5.52
C ILE A 118 20.24 -11.75 -6.56
N ASP A 119 21.55 -11.60 -6.38
CA ASP A 119 22.53 -11.64 -7.47
C ASP A 119 23.91 -11.92 -6.85
N GLN A 120 24.35 -13.18 -6.86
CA GLN A 120 25.66 -13.58 -6.32
C GLN A 120 26.83 -13.23 -7.26
N ASN A 121 26.68 -12.22 -8.14
CA ASN A 121 27.67 -11.92 -9.17
C ASN A 121 27.98 -10.44 -9.40
N GLN A 122 27.77 -9.56 -8.41
CA GLN A 122 28.38 -8.22 -8.41
C GLN A 122 28.83 -7.82 -7.00
N GLU A 123 30.02 -8.29 -6.65
CA GLU A 123 30.74 -7.99 -5.42
C GLU A 123 31.39 -6.59 -5.48
N GLU A 124 30.61 -5.49 -5.60
CA GLU A 124 31.16 -4.13 -5.36
C GLU A 124 30.12 -3.00 -5.22
N SER A 125 29.20 -3.06 -4.25
CA SER A 125 28.54 -1.82 -3.76
C SER A 125 27.90 -1.94 -2.37
N TYR A 126 28.68 -2.30 -1.35
CA TYR A 126 28.22 -2.40 0.04
C TYR A 126 28.93 -1.41 0.96
N LYS A 127 28.62 -0.11 0.88
CA LYS A 127 28.91 0.91 1.93
C LYS A 127 27.83 2.01 1.76
N THR A 128 26.87 2.30 2.63
CA THR A 128 26.86 2.52 4.08
C THR A 128 25.38 2.64 4.48
N VAL A 129 24.88 1.95 5.52
CA VAL A 129 23.53 2.26 6.04
C VAL A 129 23.57 3.68 6.63
N PRO A 130 22.74 4.63 6.18
CA PRO A 130 22.76 5.99 6.70
C PRO A 130 22.51 5.96 8.21
N LYS A 131 23.36 6.65 8.99
CA LYS A 131 23.32 6.64 10.47
C LYS A 131 21.92 6.98 11.02
N GLU A 132 21.17 7.83 10.31
CA GLU A 132 19.79 8.20 10.64
C GLU A 132 18.82 7.00 10.65
N SER A 133 19.05 6.01 9.78
CA SER A 133 18.24 4.79 9.70
C SER A 133 18.50 3.87 10.89
N LEU A 134 19.75 3.77 11.36
CA LEU A 134 20.12 3.00 12.55
C LEU A 134 19.54 3.63 13.82
N GLU A 135 19.48 4.96 13.88
CA GLU A 135 18.92 5.69 15.01
C GLU A 135 17.40 5.52 15.11
N LYS A 136 16.68 5.56 13.99
CA LYS A 136 15.23 5.25 13.92
C LYS A 136 14.93 3.83 14.42
N ILE A 137 15.78 2.85 14.06
CA ILE A 137 15.62 1.45 14.50
C ILE A 137 15.78 1.33 16.02
N ARG A 138 16.85 1.90 16.60
CA ARG A 138 17.06 1.90 18.06
C ARG A 138 15.93 2.58 18.83
N LYS A 139 15.40 3.67 18.29
CA LYS A 139 14.29 4.42 18.91
C LYS A 139 12.99 3.61 18.94
N LEU A 140 12.73 2.83 17.89
CA LEU A 140 11.58 1.93 17.80
C LEU A 140 11.71 0.71 18.74
N GLU A 141 12.91 0.18 18.93
CA GLU A 141 13.17 -0.90 19.90
C GLU A 141 12.96 -0.45 21.35
N ASN A 142 13.42 0.74 21.72
CA ASN A 142 13.19 1.30 23.06
C ASN A 142 11.70 1.65 23.33
N LEU A 143 10.94 2.02 22.31
CA LEU A 143 9.51 2.33 22.46
C LEU A 143 8.66 1.07 22.73
N ARG A 144 9.14 -0.08 22.23
CA ARG A 144 8.52 -1.41 22.39
C ARG A 144 8.57 -1.91 23.84
N GLU A 145 9.59 -1.50 24.62
CA GLU A 145 9.70 -1.89 26.04
C GLU A 145 8.74 -1.12 26.94
N LYS A 146 8.39 0.13 26.59
CA LYS A 146 7.62 1.03 27.47
C LYS A 146 6.10 0.89 27.39
N HIS A 147 5.53 0.33 26.30
CA HIS A 147 4.08 0.30 26.11
C HIS A 147 3.55 -1.01 25.46
N PRO A 148 3.22 -2.04 26.26
CA PRO A 148 2.54 -3.23 25.76
C PRO A 148 1.03 -2.97 25.50
N ARG A 149 0.67 -2.82 24.22
CA ARG A 149 -0.64 -3.01 23.56
C ARG A 149 -1.90 -2.33 24.17
N GLN A 150 -2.56 -1.49 23.36
CA GLN A 150 -4.03 -1.37 23.35
C GLN A 150 -4.52 -1.54 21.90
N THR A 151 -5.48 -2.44 21.71
CA THR A 151 -6.05 -2.77 20.39
C THR A 151 -7.44 -2.15 20.32
N PHE A 152 -7.73 -1.32 19.31
CA PHE A 152 -9.06 -0.73 19.11
C PHE A 152 -9.67 -1.23 17.79
N SER A 153 -10.91 -1.71 17.88
CA SER A 153 -11.75 -2.14 16.76
C SER A 153 -12.94 -1.18 16.66
N PHE A 154 -13.21 -0.63 15.47
CA PHE A 154 -14.41 0.16 15.21
C PHE A 154 -15.32 -0.59 14.24
N LYS A 155 -16.55 -0.89 14.68
CA LYS A 155 -17.69 -1.24 13.82
C LYS A 155 -18.33 0.07 13.34
N THR A 156 -18.60 0.19 12.05
CA THR A 156 -19.49 1.25 11.54
C THR A 156 -20.92 0.72 11.58
N ASN A 157 -21.82 1.47 12.21
CA ASN A 157 -23.26 1.17 12.24
C ASN A 157 -23.87 1.36 10.84
N GLY A 158 -24.89 0.55 10.55
CA GLY A 158 -25.75 0.68 9.37
C GLY A 158 -26.67 1.89 9.41
#